data_AF-A0A6P0I6U6-F1
#
_entry.id   AF-A0A6P0I6U6-F1
#
_cell.length_a   1.000
_cell.length_b   1.000
_cell.length_c   1.000
_cell.angle_alpha   90.00
_cell.angle_beta   90.00
_cell.angle_gamma   90.00
#
_symmetry.space_group_name_H-M   'P 1'
#
loop_
_entity.id
_entity.type
_entity.pdbx_description
1 polymer ?
#
loop_
_entity_poly.entity_id
_entity_poly.type
_entity_poly.pdbx_seq_one_letter_code
_entity_poly.pdbx_strand_id
1 'polypeptide(L)'
;MLKILHIIQQLSCGGAGRSMVATAKYSSRMGVVQQHRVLSLLPAETEAVSLGNNEGMYVINQPNKEIICSEIEAADIVHIHFWNNPEIYELLRSELPEMRLVFWFKIIGDRAPHIITKELLEYADFSIATSPYTLELPVFESLSSAKKSSSTSVVYGIADFDRLEDFQPQFHDTFNVGYIGTVDLAKMHSNYVGMSAKVNIPNVKFIVCGGINNYLRQEAEKLGAVERFEFRGYVEDIKSVLEVLDVFGYPLCEDTYATSEKSLQEAMWVGVPPVVFPFGGIKRLVIHNQTGLVVNNETEYKNAIEYLYFHPEERMRLGRNAQEYARQNFSPESSTNKINEIYDYLLKQPKRKRQWDRNKLSGAELFIQSLGETAENFSVSIKSENISELLVAENQISHSSPVLCNRYGGGIFHYRDYYSKDGYLRLWSGLVLQKQGQHHQAISEFTAAINLGCNNWRVGYYLAISAEKVNDFDLAEKVLRQVVQKAPSFTPATEILQKILGRKERLQLSTDGIKSQDKAENFVERKNNISLASSEPINTAQLSFQRQFWNVNSLEEAMFERVFTDEKINGMSPSEKNLAWQNSILSSTEKIIQG
;
A
#
# COMPACT_ATOMS: atom_id res chain seq x y z
N MET A 1 -1.50 -15.55 -36.42
CA MET A 1 -1.34 -15.65 -34.95
C MET A 1 -1.03 -14.26 -34.46
N LEU A 2 -1.89 -13.70 -33.60
CA LEU A 2 -1.73 -12.36 -33.03
C LEU A 2 -0.70 -12.40 -31.89
N LYS A 3 0.30 -11.52 -31.91
CA LYS A 3 1.33 -11.43 -30.86
C LYS A 3 1.01 -10.35 -29.84
N ILE A 4 0.79 -10.75 -28.60
CA ILE A 4 0.44 -9.84 -27.51
C ILE A 4 1.59 -9.81 -26.51
N LEU A 5 2.12 -8.61 -26.27
CA LEU A 5 3.05 -8.36 -25.19
C LEU A 5 2.32 -7.76 -24.01
N HIS A 6 2.27 -8.49 -22.90
CA HIS A 6 1.82 -7.96 -21.64
C HIS A 6 2.99 -7.34 -20.88
N ILE A 7 2.77 -6.18 -20.27
CA ILE A 7 3.74 -5.57 -19.35
C ILE A 7 3.05 -5.35 -18.01
N ILE A 8 3.71 -5.78 -16.94
CA ILE A 8 3.23 -5.63 -15.57
C ILE A 8 4.42 -5.25 -14.67
N GLN A 9 4.17 -4.44 -13.64
CA GLN A 9 5.19 -4.06 -12.67
C GLN A 9 5.85 -5.30 -12.07
N GLN A 10 5.06 -6.19 -11.49
CA GLN A 10 5.50 -7.49 -10.98
C GLN A 10 4.45 -8.54 -11.33
N LEU A 11 4.87 -9.65 -11.92
CA LEU A 11 4.01 -10.81 -12.09
C LEU A 11 3.91 -11.56 -10.75
N SER A 12 2.73 -11.47 -10.12
CA SER A 12 2.39 -12.15 -8.88
C SER A 12 1.08 -12.91 -8.99
N CYS A 13 0.78 -13.75 -7.99
CA CYS A 13 -0.53 -14.41 -7.83
C CYS A 13 -1.64 -13.45 -7.38
N GLY A 14 -1.40 -12.14 -7.42
CA GLY A 14 -2.37 -11.09 -7.16
C GLY A 14 -3.40 -10.90 -8.29
N GLY A 15 -4.33 -9.98 -8.07
CA GLY A 15 -5.46 -9.76 -8.97
C GLY A 15 -5.07 -9.41 -10.41
N ALA A 16 -4.07 -8.55 -10.61
CA ALA A 16 -3.65 -8.16 -11.96
C ALA A 16 -3.06 -9.34 -12.75
N GLY A 17 -2.13 -10.09 -12.14
CA GLY A 17 -1.50 -11.27 -12.74
C GLY A 17 -2.53 -12.36 -13.08
N ARG A 18 -3.41 -12.72 -12.14
CA ARG A 18 -4.45 -13.73 -12.40
C ARG A 18 -5.41 -13.34 -13.52
N SER A 19 -5.84 -12.07 -13.60
CA SER A 19 -6.71 -11.62 -14.71
C SER A 19 -6.02 -11.67 -16.07
N MET A 20 -4.72 -11.37 -16.11
CA MET A 20 -3.92 -11.48 -17.33
C MET A 20 -3.84 -12.93 -17.79
N VAL A 21 -3.51 -13.85 -16.88
CA VAL A 21 -3.46 -15.28 -17.21
C VAL A 21 -4.83 -15.80 -17.64
N ALA A 22 -5.90 -15.42 -16.93
CA ALA A 22 -7.26 -15.78 -17.30
C ALA A 22 -7.61 -15.28 -18.72
N THR A 23 -7.20 -14.07 -19.10
CA THR A 23 -7.43 -13.56 -20.47
C THR A 23 -6.81 -14.50 -21.52
N ALA A 24 -5.57 -14.95 -21.32
CA ALA A 24 -4.90 -15.88 -22.25
C ALA A 24 -5.61 -17.25 -22.29
N LYS A 25 -5.92 -17.80 -21.10
CA LYS A 25 -6.66 -19.07 -20.93
C LYS A 25 -7.99 -19.08 -21.70
N TYR A 26 -8.84 -18.08 -21.46
CA TYR A 26 -10.16 -18.04 -22.09
C TYR A 26 -10.10 -17.68 -23.57
N SER A 27 -9.12 -16.90 -24.04
CA SER A 27 -8.90 -16.68 -25.47
C SER A 27 -8.57 -17.97 -26.19
N SER A 28 -7.67 -18.79 -25.62
CA SER A 28 -7.32 -20.11 -26.14
C SER A 28 -8.55 -21.03 -26.24
N ARG A 29 -9.37 -21.10 -25.18
CA ARG A 29 -10.62 -21.90 -25.14
C ARG A 29 -11.63 -21.49 -26.20
N MET A 30 -11.70 -20.20 -26.52
CA MET A 30 -12.56 -19.68 -27.59
C MET A 30 -11.97 -19.88 -28.99
N GLY A 31 -10.83 -20.55 -29.13
CA GLY A 31 -10.18 -20.83 -30.41
C GLY A 31 -9.47 -19.63 -31.03
N VAL A 32 -9.21 -18.57 -30.26
CA VAL A 32 -8.53 -17.37 -30.75
C VAL A 32 -7.03 -17.61 -30.77
N VAL A 33 -6.42 -17.57 -31.96
CA VAL A 33 -5.01 -17.92 -32.16
C VAL A 33 -4.08 -16.75 -31.78
N GLN A 34 -3.66 -16.75 -30.51
CA GLN A 34 -2.82 -15.71 -29.90
C GLN A 34 -1.51 -16.30 -29.34
N GLN A 35 -0.46 -15.48 -29.34
CA GLN A 35 0.80 -15.74 -28.63
C GLN A 35 0.97 -14.68 -27.55
N HIS A 36 1.07 -15.11 -26.29
CA HIS A 36 1.23 -14.21 -25.14
C HIS A 36 2.65 -14.24 -24.61
N ARG A 37 3.27 -13.06 -24.52
CA ARG A 37 4.55 -12.85 -23.82
C ARG A 37 4.33 -11.88 -22.68
N VAL A 38 5.03 -12.06 -21.56
CA VAL A 38 4.87 -11.25 -20.34
C VAL A 38 6.20 -10.66 -19.93
N LEU A 39 6.29 -9.34 -19.82
CA LEU A 39 7.40 -8.65 -19.16
C LEU A 39 7.00 -8.35 -17.72
N SER A 40 7.73 -8.94 -16.76
CA SER A 40 7.68 -8.55 -15.35
C SER A 40 8.86 -7.62 -15.07
N LEU A 41 8.61 -6.36 -14.74
CA LEU A 41 9.68 -5.37 -14.51
C LEU A 41 10.47 -5.65 -13.24
N LEU A 42 9.79 -6.13 -12.20
CA LEU A 42 10.34 -6.64 -10.95
C LEU A 42 10.42 -8.18 -10.97
N PRO A 43 11.15 -8.82 -10.03
CA PRO A 43 11.23 -10.27 -9.96
C PRO A 43 9.83 -10.90 -9.88
N ALA A 44 9.48 -11.72 -10.86
CA ALA A 44 8.23 -12.47 -10.90
C ALA A 44 8.19 -13.55 -9.81
N GLU A 45 7.01 -13.77 -9.22
CA GLU A 45 6.78 -14.88 -8.30
C GLU A 45 6.75 -16.21 -9.05
N THR A 46 7.38 -17.23 -8.48
CA THR A 46 7.56 -18.53 -9.14
C THR A 46 6.21 -19.21 -9.45
N GLU A 47 5.26 -19.09 -8.53
CA GLU A 47 3.90 -19.60 -8.64
C GLU A 47 3.14 -18.90 -9.77
N ALA A 48 3.30 -17.59 -9.91
CA ALA A 48 2.65 -16.80 -10.95
C ALA A 48 3.24 -17.09 -12.35
N VAL A 49 4.56 -17.30 -12.44
CA VAL A 49 5.22 -17.76 -13.66
C VAL A 49 4.69 -19.13 -14.07
N SER A 50 4.59 -20.06 -13.10
CA SER A 50 4.08 -21.41 -13.34
C SER A 50 2.64 -21.38 -13.85
N LEU A 51 1.79 -20.55 -13.22
CA LEU A 51 0.41 -20.35 -13.64
C LEU A 51 0.32 -19.83 -15.09
N GLY A 52 1.13 -18.84 -15.46
CA GLY A 52 1.17 -18.32 -16.83
C GLY A 52 1.68 -19.34 -17.86
N ASN A 53 2.75 -20.09 -17.52
CA ASN A 53 3.33 -21.11 -18.41
C ASN A 53 2.35 -22.25 -18.69
N ASN A 54 1.56 -22.67 -17.69
CA ASN A 54 0.52 -23.69 -17.84
C ASN A 54 -0.55 -23.29 -18.87
N GLU A 55 -0.81 -21.99 -19.01
CA GLU A 55 -1.74 -21.42 -19.99
C GLU A 55 -1.04 -20.99 -21.30
N GLY A 56 0.21 -21.43 -21.52
CA GLY A 56 0.96 -21.19 -22.76
C GLY A 56 1.58 -19.80 -22.90
N MET A 57 1.63 -19.01 -21.82
CA MET A 57 2.31 -17.71 -21.83
C MET A 57 3.83 -17.88 -21.68
N TYR A 58 4.61 -16.99 -22.27
CA TYR A 58 6.06 -16.94 -22.08
C TYR A 58 6.47 -15.75 -21.23
N VAL A 59 7.04 -16.00 -20.05
CA VAL A 59 7.44 -14.94 -19.11
C VAL A 59 8.91 -14.57 -19.27
N ILE A 60 9.17 -13.27 -19.35
CA ILE A 60 10.49 -12.64 -19.35
C ILE A 60 10.61 -11.85 -18.06
N ASN A 61 11.50 -12.31 -17.19
CA ASN A 61 11.69 -11.74 -15.87
C ASN A 61 12.78 -10.66 -15.87
N GLN A 62 12.47 -9.48 -15.33
CA GLN A 62 13.39 -8.34 -15.21
C GLN A 62 14.20 -8.05 -16.48
N PRO A 63 13.52 -7.83 -17.63
CA PRO A 63 14.21 -7.54 -18.87
C PRO A 63 14.98 -6.21 -18.78
N ASN A 64 16.14 -6.15 -19.43
CA ASN A 64 16.82 -4.88 -19.68
C ASN A 64 16.09 -4.08 -20.77
N LYS A 65 16.53 -2.84 -20.99
CA LYS A 65 15.90 -1.92 -21.95
C LYS A 65 15.94 -2.48 -23.38
N GLU A 66 17.02 -3.14 -23.77
CA GLU A 66 17.18 -3.71 -25.11
C GLU A 66 16.14 -4.81 -25.37
N ILE A 67 15.93 -5.71 -24.40
CA ILE A 67 14.90 -6.76 -24.48
C ILE A 67 13.51 -6.13 -24.50
N ILE A 68 13.23 -5.16 -23.62
CA ILE A 68 11.93 -4.45 -23.60
C ILE A 68 11.62 -3.87 -24.99
N CYS A 69 12.57 -3.15 -25.61
CA CYS A 69 12.38 -2.58 -26.94
C CYS A 69 12.15 -3.66 -28.01
N SER A 70 12.98 -4.71 -28.02
CA SER A 70 12.85 -5.81 -29.00
C SER A 70 11.48 -6.50 -28.92
N GLU A 71 10.99 -6.73 -27.71
CA GLU A 71 9.68 -7.35 -27.46
C GLU A 71 8.53 -6.44 -27.91
N ILE A 72 8.64 -5.13 -27.66
CA ILE A 72 7.66 -4.13 -28.13
C ILE A 72 7.61 -4.08 -29.67
N GLU A 73 8.77 -4.11 -30.34
CA GLU A 73 8.84 -4.12 -31.80
C GLU A 73 8.19 -5.36 -32.40
N ALA A 74 8.46 -6.53 -31.79
CA ALA A 74 7.95 -7.82 -32.24
C ALA A 74 6.43 -8.02 -31.99
N ALA A 75 5.85 -7.28 -31.05
CA ALA A 75 4.44 -7.40 -30.67
C ALA A 75 3.50 -6.70 -31.67
N ASP A 76 2.32 -7.27 -31.88
CA ASP A 76 1.25 -6.61 -32.63
C ASP A 76 0.49 -5.63 -31.72
N ILE A 77 0.29 -6.02 -30.46
CA ILE A 77 -0.35 -5.25 -29.39
C ILE A 77 0.53 -5.27 -28.14
N VAL A 78 0.71 -4.10 -27.52
CA VAL A 78 1.28 -3.96 -26.18
C VAL A 78 0.15 -3.67 -25.20
N HIS A 79 0.02 -4.50 -24.18
CA HIS A 79 -1.03 -4.41 -23.17
C HIS A 79 -0.40 -4.24 -21.79
N ILE A 80 -0.45 -3.02 -21.25
CA ILE A 80 0.09 -2.72 -19.92
C ILE A 80 -1.01 -2.86 -18.87
N HIS A 81 -0.77 -3.72 -17.88
CA HIS A 81 -1.61 -3.87 -16.70
C HIS A 81 -1.24 -2.79 -15.70
N PHE A 82 -1.87 -1.62 -15.85
CA PHE A 82 -1.44 -0.39 -15.21
C PHE A 82 -1.81 -0.36 -13.73
N TRP A 83 -0.78 -0.22 -12.91
CA TRP A 83 -0.84 0.27 -11.54
C TRP A 83 -0.03 1.57 -11.48
N ASN A 84 -0.41 2.48 -10.58
CA ASN A 84 0.31 3.74 -10.43
C ASN A 84 1.59 3.53 -9.60
N ASN A 85 2.69 3.13 -10.23
CA ASN A 85 3.95 2.82 -9.55
C ASN A 85 5.18 3.32 -10.32
N PRO A 86 6.31 3.59 -9.62
CA PRO A 86 7.48 4.23 -10.19
C PRO A 86 8.09 3.45 -11.36
N GLU A 87 8.09 2.11 -11.33
CA GLU A 87 8.65 1.28 -12.40
C GLU A 87 7.91 1.46 -13.73
N ILE A 88 6.57 1.53 -13.68
CA ILE A 88 5.77 1.78 -14.86
C ILE A 88 6.02 3.19 -15.37
N TYR A 89 6.08 4.21 -14.50
CA TYR A 89 6.38 5.57 -14.93
C TYR A 89 7.78 5.70 -15.55
N GLU A 90 8.80 5.06 -15.00
CA GLU A 90 10.15 5.01 -15.59
C GLU A 90 10.12 4.38 -16.98
N LEU A 91 9.39 3.28 -17.16
CA LEU A 91 9.19 2.66 -18.46
C LEU A 91 8.51 3.64 -19.45
N LEU A 92 7.40 4.25 -19.06
CA LEU A 92 6.62 5.16 -19.92
C LEU A 92 7.39 6.42 -20.32
N ARG A 93 8.32 6.86 -19.47
CA ARG A 93 9.20 8.02 -19.72
C ARG A 93 10.43 7.68 -20.57
N SER A 94 10.73 6.39 -20.73
CA SER A 94 11.86 5.93 -21.52
C SER A 94 11.63 6.06 -23.03
N GLU A 95 12.70 5.88 -23.80
CA GLU A 95 12.62 5.77 -25.26
C GLU A 95 12.11 4.40 -25.66
N LEU A 96 10.85 4.34 -26.09
CA LEU A 96 10.20 3.11 -26.55
C LEU A 96 9.93 3.13 -28.06
N PRO A 97 9.94 1.95 -28.72
CA PRO A 97 9.54 1.81 -30.12
C PRO A 97 8.07 2.17 -30.36
N GLU A 98 7.69 2.24 -31.64
CA GLU A 98 6.29 2.43 -32.02
C GLU A 98 5.45 1.21 -31.65
N MET A 99 4.26 1.42 -31.11
CA MET A 99 3.38 0.34 -30.67
C MET A 99 1.91 0.71 -30.78
N ARG A 100 1.05 -0.31 -30.70
CA ARG A 100 -0.38 -0.17 -30.39
C ARG A 100 -0.56 -0.47 -28.91
N LEU A 101 -1.00 0.52 -28.14
CA LEU A 101 -0.97 0.44 -26.68
C LEU A 101 -2.37 0.39 -26.08
N VAL A 102 -2.61 -0.66 -25.30
CA VAL A 102 -3.74 -0.78 -24.38
C VAL A 102 -3.24 -0.57 -22.96
N PHE A 103 -3.89 0.33 -22.22
CA PHE A 103 -3.83 0.34 -20.76
C PHE A 103 -5.04 -0.37 -20.20
N TRP A 104 -4.81 -1.32 -19.29
CA TRP A 104 -5.87 -1.82 -18.42
C TRP A 104 -5.61 -1.36 -17.01
N PHE A 105 -6.36 -0.33 -16.61
CA PHE A 105 -6.25 0.30 -15.30
C PHE A 105 -6.71 -0.67 -14.22
N LYS A 106 -5.75 -1.20 -13.46
CA LYS A 106 -5.97 -2.06 -12.29
C LYS A 106 -6.24 -1.24 -11.01
N ILE A 107 -6.61 0.03 -11.21
CA ILE A 107 -6.92 1.04 -10.19
C ILE A 107 -8.26 1.69 -10.51
N ILE A 108 -8.93 2.28 -9.51
CA ILE A 108 -10.14 3.08 -9.73
C ILE A 108 -9.81 4.42 -10.38
N GLY A 109 -8.77 5.11 -9.89
CA GLY A 109 -8.33 6.40 -10.42
C GLY A 109 -8.76 7.64 -9.63
N ASP A 110 -9.48 7.48 -8.51
CA ASP A 110 -10.16 8.57 -7.79
C ASP A 110 -9.46 9.07 -6.52
N ARG A 111 -8.51 8.30 -5.98
CA ARG A 111 -7.81 8.64 -4.73
C ARG A 111 -6.31 8.32 -4.80
N ALA A 112 -5.51 9.17 -4.18
CA ALA A 112 -4.07 8.99 -4.06
C ALA A 112 -3.71 7.70 -3.30
N PRO A 113 -2.69 6.93 -3.73
CA PRO A 113 -1.79 7.24 -4.83
C PRO A 113 -2.33 6.78 -6.19
N HIS A 114 -3.51 6.18 -6.26
CA HIS A 114 -4.03 5.55 -7.46
C HIS A 114 -4.88 6.49 -8.31
N ILE A 115 -4.22 7.45 -8.95
CA ILE A 115 -4.83 8.45 -9.83
C ILE A 115 -4.63 8.06 -11.30
N ILE A 116 -5.65 8.32 -12.13
CA ILE A 116 -5.52 8.29 -13.59
C ILE A 116 -5.37 9.74 -14.05
N THR A 117 -4.22 10.07 -14.64
CA THR A 117 -3.95 11.42 -15.14
C THR A 117 -4.31 11.56 -16.62
N LYS A 118 -4.46 12.80 -17.09
CA LYS A 118 -4.74 13.11 -18.49
C LYS A 118 -3.64 12.59 -19.42
N GLU A 119 -2.38 12.71 -19.00
CA GLU A 119 -1.21 12.25 -19.74
C GLU A 119 -1.28 10.75 -20.01
N LEU A 120 -1.74 9.95 -19.04
CA LEU A 120 -1.95 8.50 -19.24
C LEU A 120 -3.00 8.22 -20.33
N LEU A 121 -4.11 8.97 -20.33
CA LEU A 121 -5.17 8.81 -21.33
C LEU A 121 -4.70 9.22 -22.74
N GLU A 122 -3.82 10.22 -22.85
CA GLU A 122 -3.22 10.65 -24.12
C GLU A 122 -2.12 9.69 -24.61
N TYR A 123 -1.46 9.02 -23.68
CA TYR A 123 -0.40 8.06 -23.96
C TYR A 123 -0.94 6.73 -24.53
N ALA A 124 -2.10 6.25 -24.06
CA ALA A 124 -2.72 5.03 -24.58
C ALA A 124 -3.37 5.23 -25.96
N ASP A 125 -3.51 4.15 -26.76
CA ASP A 125 -4.45 4.14 -27.90
C ASP A 125 -5.84 3.68 -27.44
N PHE A 126 -5.89 2.82 -26.41
CA PHE A 126 -7.13 2.35 -25.79
C PHE A 126 -6.98 2.20 -24.27
N SER A 127 -8.00 2.59 -23.52
CA SER A 127 -8.05 2.54 -22.06
C SER A 127 -9.17 1.62 -21.57
N ILE A 128 -8.81 0.56 -20.85
CA ILE A 128 -9.73 -0.37 -20.22
C ILE A 128 -9.83 -0.04 -18.74
N ALA A 129 -11.03 0.30 -18.28
CA ALA A 129 -11.36 0.47 -16.88
C ALA A 129 -11.82 -0.86 -16.25
N THR A 130 -11.52 -1.06 -14.98
CA THR A 130 -12.00 -2.23 -14.20
C THR A 130 -13.35 -2.01 -13.53
N SER A 131 -13.90 -0.80 -13.59
CA SER A 131 -15.20 -0.45 -13.03
C SER A 131 -15.87 0.61 -13.91
N PRO A 132 -17.21 0.58 -14.08
CA PRO A 132 -17.94 1.68 -14.72
C PRO A 132 -17.67 3.04 -14.06
N TYR A 133 -17.49 3.04 -12.73
CA TYR A 133 -17.23 4.25 -11.96
C TYR A 133 -15.94 4.97 -12.41
N THR A 134 -14.90 4.23 -12.82
CA THR A 134 -13.66 4.84 -13.31
C THR A 134 -13.91 5.74 -14.52
N LEU A 135 -14.82 5.35 -15.43
CA LEU A 135 -15.16 6.16 -16.60
C LEU A 135 -16.09 7.34 -16.25
N GLU A 136 -16.63 7.40 -15.03
CA GLU A 136 -17.40 8.54 -14.50
C GLU A 136 -16.47 9.63 -13.91
N LEU A 137 -15.15 9.38 -13.79
CA LEU A 137 -14.22 10.33 -13.17
C LEU A 137 -14.00 11.58 -14.03
N PRO A 138 -13.76 12.76 -13.42
CA PRO A 138 -13.57 14.03 -14.13
C PRO A 138 -12.50 13.99 -15.22
N VAL A 139 -11.42 13.22 -15.03
CA VAL A 139 -10.35 13.09 -16.04
C VAL A 139 -10.88 12.52 -17.36
N PHE A 140 -11.92 11.68 -17.35
CA PHE A 140 -12.55 11.13 -18.55
C PHE A 140 -13.61 12.07 -19.16
N GLU A 141 -14.04 13.12 -18.45
CA GLU A 141 -14.87 14.18 -19.03
C GLU A 141 -14.08 15.08 -19.99
N SER A 142 -12.76 15.14 -19.81
CA SER A 142 -11.86 15.84 -20.74
C SER A 142 -11.81 15.22 -22.15
N LEU A 143 -12.28 13.97 -22.30
CA LEU A 143 -12.41 13.30 -23.59
C LEU A 143 -13.74 13.68 -24.26
N SER A 144 -13.69 14.01 -25.55
CA SER A 144 -14.92 14.17 -26.34
C SER A 144 -15.73 12.86 -26.34
N SER A 145 -17.06 12.95 -26.42
CA SER A 145 -17.94 11.76 -26.40
C SER A 145 -17.55 10.74 -27.47
N ALA A 146 -17.15 11.20 -28.66
CA ALA A 146 -16.66 10.34 -29.75
C ALA A 146 -15.36 9.63 -29.38
N LYS A 147 -14.40 10.33 -28.75
CA LYS A 147 -13.14 9.72 -28.30
C LYS A 147 -13.37 8.74 -27.16
N LYS A 148 -14.20 9.10 -26.18
CA LYS A 148 -14.55 8.22 -25.05
C LYS A 148 -15.15 6.90 -25.55
N SER A 149 -16.13 6.95 -26.44
CA SER A 149 -16.76 5.72 -26.98
C SER A 149 -15.85 4.88 -27.88
N SER A 150 -14.85 5.48 -28.53
CA SER A 150 -13.96 4.76 -29.46
C SER A 150 -12.65 4.29 -28.83
N SER A 151 -12.25 4.82 -27.67
CA SER A 151 -10.95 4.55 -27.04
C SER A 151 -11.05 4.14 -25.57
N THR A 152 -12.26 3.90 -25.04
CA THR A 152 -12.45 3.40 -23.68
C THR A 152 -13.46 2.26 -23.62
N SER A 153 -13.27 1.34 -22.66
CA SER A 153 -14.23 0.28 -22.36
C SER A 153 -14.13 -0.15 -20.90
N VAL A 154 -15.15 -0.83 -20.39
CA VAL A 154 -15.14 -1.44 -19.07
C VAL A 154 -14.98 -2.95 -19.22
N VAL A 155 -13.90 -3.47 -18.64
CA VAL A 155 -13.68 -4.91 -18.46
C VAL A 155 -13.23 -5.14 -17.02
N TYR A 156 -14.11 -5.77 -16.23
CA TYR A 156 -13.80 -6.19 -14.87
C TYR A 156 -12.58 -7.12 -14.87
N GLY A 157 -11.80 -7.09 -13.79
CA GLY A 157 -10.74 -8.06 -13.59
C GLY A 157 -11.32 -9.47 -13.60
N ILE A 158 -10.88 -10.27 -14.56
CA ILE A 158 -11.36 -11.64 -14.78
C ILE A 158 -10.93 -12.53 -13.63
N ALA A 159 -11.90 -13.15 -12.94
CA ALA A 159 -11.68 -14.26 -12.01
C ALA A 159 -11.68 -15.59 -12.77
N ASP A 160 -10.92 -16.57 -12.29
CA ASP A 160 -10.87 -17.91 -12.88
C ASP A 160 -11.79 -18.84 -12.08
N PHE A 161 -13.01 -19.03 -12.58
CA PHE A 161 -14.04 -19.79 -11.88
C PHE A 161 -13.86 -21.31 -11.97
N ASP A 162 -12.91 -21.82 -12.76
CA ASP A 162 -12.55 -23.24 -12.74
C ASP A 162 -12.03 -23.66 -11.37
N ARG A 163 -11.47 -22.74 -10.59
CA ARG A 163 -11.06 -22.98 -9.19
C ARG A 163 -12.25 -23.32 -8.29
N LEU A 164 -13.46 -23.04 -8.75
CA LEU A 164 -14.73 -23.33 -8.08
C LEU A 164 -15.49 -24.47 -8.78
N GLU A 165 -14.82 -25.23 -9.65
CA GLU A 165 -15.39 -26.46 -10.23
C GLU A 165 -15.73 -27.46 -9.12
N ASP A 166 -16.86 -28.15 -9.31
CA ASP A 166 -17.46 -29.06 -8.33
C ASP A 166 -17.75 -28.45 -6.96
N PHE A 167 -17.87 -27.12 -6.87
CA PHE A 167 -18.27 -26.45 -5.62
C PHE A 167 -19.59 -27.02 -5.10
N GLN A 168 -19.59 -27.41 -3.82
CA GLN A 168 -20.79 -27.81 -3.09
C GLN A 168 -20.73 -27.24 -1.67
N PRO A 169 -21.78 -26.54 -1.18
CA PRO A 169 -21.84 -26.12 0.20
C PRO A 169 -21.66 -27.30 1.16
N GLN A 170 -20.75 -27.16 2.12
CA GLN A 170 -20.51 -28.15 3.16
C GLN A 170 -21.33 -27.83 4.41
N PHE A 171 -21.85 -28.87 5.06
CA PHE A 171 -22.55 -28.72 6.32
C PHE A 171 -21.59 -28.33 7.45
N HIS A 172 -22.01 -27.39 8.28
CA HIS A 172 -21.33 -26.98 9.51
C HIS A 172 -22.37 -26.59 10.59
N ASP A 173 -21.95 -26.56 11.85
CA ASP A 173 -22.79 -26.27 13.02
C ASP A 173 -22.66 -24.82 13.55
N THR A 174 -21.84 -24.01 12.89
CA THR A 174 -21.59 -22.59 13.18
C THR A 174 -22.26 -21.68 12.16
N PHE A 175 -22.31 -20.37 12.42
CA PHE A 175 -22.64 -19.36 11.41
C PHE A 175 -21.35 -18.67 10.94
N ASN A 176 -20.94 -18.87 9.71
CA ASN A 176 -19.61 -18.53 9.21
C ASN A 176 -19.63 -17.28 8.33
N VAL A 177 -18.95 -16.23 8.78
CA VAL A 177 -18.77 -14.97 8.04
C VAL A 177 -17.33 -14.90 7.55
N GLY A 178 -17.14 -14.91 6.23
CA GLY A 178 -15.80 -14.96 5.63
C GLY A 178 -15.30 -13.61 5.13
N TYR A 179 -14.01 -13.34 5.38
CA TYR A 179 -13.22 -12.30 4.72
C TYR A 179 -12.09 -12.96 3.94
N ILE A 180 -12.04 -12.73 2.61
CA ILE A 180 -10.97 -13.25 1.74
C ILE A 180 -10.35 -12.08 0.97
N GLY A 181 -9.11 -11.74 1.29
CA GLY A 181 -8.38 -10.65 0.65
C GLY A 181 -7.16 -10.23 1.46
N THR A 182 -6.33 -9.35 0.90
CA THR A 182 -5.15 -8.82 1.60
C THR A 182 -5.54 -8.25 2.96
N VAL A 183 -4.92 -8.76 4.02
CA VAL A 183 -5.16 -8.32 5.40
C VAL A 183 -4.12 -7.26 5.78
N ASP A 184 -4.45 -6.02 5.49
CA ASP A 184 -3.68 -4.84 5.87
C ASP A 184 -4.60 -3.63 6.11
N LEU A 185 -4.03 -2.53 6.61
CA LEU A 185 -4.76 -1.27 6.86
C LEU A 185 -5.09 -0.49 5.58
N ALA A 186 -4.57 -0.90 4.43
CA ALA A 186 -4.81 -0.30 3.12
C ALA A 186 -5.99 -0.98 2.38
N LYS A 187 -6.53 -2.07 2.95
CA LYS A 187 -7.64 -2.81 2.37
C LYS A 187 -8.73 -3.11 3.39
N MET A 188 -8.39 -3.74 4.50
CA MET A 188 -9.37 -4.11 5.53
C MET A 188 -9.75 -2.89 6.36
N HIS A 189 -11.03 -2.77 6.72
CA HIS A 189 -11.46 -1.73 7.65
C HIS A 189 -10.70 -1.85 8.98
N SER A 190 -10.15 -0.74 9.49
CA SER A 190 -9.24 -0.71 10.65
C SER A 190 -9.82 -1.32 11.92
N ASN A 191 -11.13 -1.17 12.14
CA ASN A 191 -11.87 -1.76 13.27
C ASN A 191 -12.62 -3.07 12.94
N TYR A 192 -12.10 -3.88 12.01
CA TYR A 192 -12.74 -5.13 11.58
C TYR A 192 -13.05 -6.08 12.75
N VAL A 193 -12.08 -6.30 13.65
CA VAL A 193 -12.27 -7.20 14.80
C VAL A 193 -13.29 -6.61 15.76
N GLY A 194 -13.16 -5.32 16.11
CA GLY A 194 -14.08 -4.65 17.01
C GLY A 194 -15.54 -4.64 16.52
N MET A 195 -15.79 -4.41 15.23
CA MET A 195 -17.16 -4.48 14.68
C MET A 195 -17.70 -5.92 14.63
N SER A 196 -16.85 -6.88 14.27
CA SER A 196 -17.22 -8.30 14.15
C SER A 196 -17.51 -8.94 15.52
N ALA A 197 -16.71 -8.60 16.53
CA ALA A 197 -16.90 -9.07 17.90
C ALA A 197 -18.24 -8.61 18.52
N LYS A 198 -18.80 -7.48 18.05
CA LYS A 198 -20.09 -6.93 18.53
C LYS A 198 -21.32 -7.63 17.94
N VAL A 199 -21.16 -8.48 16.91
CA VAL A 199 -22.27 -9.27 16.34
C VAL A 199 -22.81 -10.21 17.42
N ASN A 200 -24.12 -10.29 17.58
CA ASN A 200 -24.79 -11.07 18.63
C ASN A 200 -25.51 -12.28 18.02
N ILE A 201 -24.71 -13.25 17.58
CA ILE A 201 -25.16 -14.51 16.99
C ILE A 201 -24.53 -15.66 17.78
N PRO A 202 -25.28 -16.68 18.22
CA PRO A 202 -24.70 -17.87 18.84
C PRO A 202 -23.84 -18.64 17.83
N ASN A 203 -22.69 -19.17 18.27
CA ASN A 203 -21.79 -19.98 17.44
C ASN A 203 -21.33 -19.32 16.13
N VAL A 204 -21.24 -18.00 16.06
CA VAL A 204 -20.66 -17.32 14.89
C VAL A 204 -19.14 -17.46 14.83
N LYS A 205 -18.61 -17.71 13.63
CA LYS A 205 -17.18 -17.73 13.33
C LYS A 205 -16.85 -16.74 12.22
N PHE A 206 -15.83 -15.91 12.43
CA PHE A 206 -15.27 -15.01 11.44
C PHE A 206 -14.01 -15.64 10.84
N ILE A 207 -14.10 -16.11 9.59
CA ILE A 207 -13.01 -16.80 8.89
C ILE A 207 -12.23 -15.76 8.07
N VAL A 208 -10.97 -15.53 8.41
CA VAL A 208 -10.15 -14.46 7.83
C VAL A 208 -8.97 -15.05 7.05
N CYS A 209 -8.96 -14.83 5.74
CA CYS A 209 -7.96 -15.34 4.80
C CYS A 209 -7.28 -14.19 4.04
N GLY A 210 -5.95 -14.22 3.94
CA GLY A 210 -5.15 -13.37 3.06
C GLY A 210 -3.99 -12.58 3.70
N GLY A 211 -3.44 -13.03 4.83
CA GLY A 211 -2.24 -12.41 5.41
C GLY A 211 -1.85 -12.93 6.79
N ILE A 212 -0.74 -12.43 7.33
CA ILE A 212 -0.30 -12.71 8.71
C ILE A 212 -1.12 -11.84 9.67
N ASN A 213 -2.03 -12.47 10.42
CA ASN A 213 -3.08 -11.78 11.16
C ASN A 213 -2.74 -11.55 12.64
N ASN A 214 -1.47 -11.45 13.01
CA ASN A 214 -1.06 -11.38 14.42
C ASN A 214 -1.66 -10.19 15.17
N TYR A 215 -1.75 -9.03 14.52
CA TYR A 215 -2.32 -7.84 15.14
C TYR A 215 -3.84 -7.99 15.35
N LEU A 216 -4.57 -8.58 14.38
CA LEU A 216 -6.00 -8.88 14.52
C LEU A 216 -6.25 -9.91 15.62
N ARG A 217 -5.39 -10.94 15.72
CA ARG A 217 -5.47 -11.93 16.80
C ARG A 217 -5.29 -11.27 18.16
N GLN A 218 -4.29 -10.41 18.32
CA GLN A 218 -4.07 -9.65 19.55
C GLN A 218 -5.25 -8.72 19.88
N GLU A 219 -5.86 -8.10 18.88
CA GLU A 219 -7.07 -7.29 19.06
C GLU A 219 -8.24 -8.16 19.54
N ALA A 220 -8.44 -9.33 18.95
CA ALA A 220 -9.48 -10.27 19.34
C ALA A 220 -9.26 -10.82 20.76
N GLU A 221 -8.01 -11.09 21.15
CA GLU A 221 -7.62 -11.48 22.51
C GLU A 221 -7.94 -10.38 23.52
N LYS A 222 -7.58 -9.12 23.23
CA LYS A 222 -7.88 -7.96 24.08
C LYS A 222 -9.38 -7.76 24.28
N LEU A 223 -10.19 -8.10 23.28
CA LEU A 223 -11.64 -8.03 23.33
C LEU A 223 -12.29 -9.29 23.95
N GLY A 224 -11.51 -10.31 24.32
CA GLY A 224 -12.05 -11.59 24.82
C GLY A 224 -12.86 -12.37 23.78
N ALA A 225 -12.64 -12.10 22.49
CA ALA A 225 -13.42 -12.63 21.37
C ALA A 225 -12.63 -13.58 20.47
N VAL A 226 -11.39 -13.95 20.83
CA VAL A 226 -10.49 -14.78 20.00
C VAL A 226 -11.13 -16.07 19.50
N GLU A 227 -11.95 -16.72 20.33
CA GLU A 227 -12.66 -17.97 20.00
C GLU A 227 -13.65 -17.82 18.83
N ARG A 228 -14.02 -16.58 18.49
CA ARG A 228 -14.96 -16.25 17.41
C ARG A 228 -14.26 -16.04 16.08
N PHE A 229 -12.93 -16.04 16.03
CA PHE A 229 -12.15 -15.78 14.82
C PHE A 229 -11.30 -16.98 14.43
N GLU A 230 -11.26 -17.25 13.14
CA GLU A 230 -10.37 -18.23 12.53
C GLU A 230 -9.46 -17.54 11.52
N PHE A 231 -8.21 -17.31 11.90
CA PHE A 231 -7.21 -16.67 11.05
C PHE A 231 -6.43 -17.73 10.26
N ARG A 232 -6.67 -17.85 8.95
CA ARG A 232 -6.12 -18.93 8.10
C ARG A 232 -4.85 -18.57 7.34
N GLY A 233 -4.38 -17.33 7.43
CA GLY A 233 -3.23 -16.92 6.60
C GLY A 233 -3.60 -16.76 5.13
N TYR A 234 -2.61 -16.86 4.25
CA TYR A 234 -2.85 -16.96 2.80
C TYR A 234 -3.46 -18.33 2.45
N VAL A 235 -4.50 -18.34 1.63
CA VAL A 235 -5.18 -19.57 1.19
C VAL A 235 -5.29 -19.57 -0.34
N GLU A 236 -4.64 -20.54 -0.99
CA GLU A 236 -4.76 -20.74 -2.44
C GLU A 236 -6.09 -21.45 -2.78
N ASP A 237 -6.47 -22.48 -2.03
CA ASP A 237 -7.74 -23.18 -2.24
C ASP A 237 -8.91 -22.42 -1.59
N ILE A 238 -9.33 -21.34 -2.25
CA ILE A 238 -10.47 -20.53 -1.83
C ILE A 238 -11.80 -21.29 -1.86
N LYS A 239 -11.91 -22.37 -2.64
CA LYS A 239 -13.13 -23.17 -2.75
C LYS A 239 -13.48 -23.75 -1.39
N SER A 240 -12.50 -24.39 -0.73
CA SER A 240 -12.65 -24.94 0.63
C SER A 240 -13.10 -23.92 1.67
N VAL A 241 -12.76 -22.64 1.50
CA VAL A 241 -13.22 -21.56 2.37
C VAL A 241 -14.67 -21.23 2.06
N LEU A 242 -14.99 -20.99 0.79
CA LEU A 242 -16.33 -20.61 0.34
C LEU A 242 -17.38 -21.70 0.64
N GLU A 243 -17.01 -22.98 0.59
CA GLU A 243 -17.92 -24.11 0.84
C GLU A 243 -18.51 -24.10 2.25
N VAL A 244 -17.84 -23.46 3.21
CA VAL A 244 -18.32 -23.34 4.59
C VAL A 244 -18.79 -21.94 4.95
N LEU A 245 -18.96 -21.02 3.99
CA LEU A 245 -19.41 -19.65 4.28
C LEU A 245 -20.93 -19.51 4.17
N ASP A 246 -21.51 -18.82 5.15
CA ASP A 246 -22.89 -18.36 5.13
C ASP A 246 -23.03 -16.95 4.54
N VAL A 247 -22.05 -16.09 4.80
CA VAL A 247 -22.02 -14.68 4.41
C VAL A 247 -20.60 -14.27 4.07
N PHE A 248 -20.44 -13.52 2.98
CA PHE A 248 -19.16 -12.90 2.64
C PHE A 248 -19.08 -11.50 3.25
N GLY A 249 -18.53 -11.40 4.47
CA GLY A 249 -18.42 -10.17 5.23
C GLY A 249 -17.15 -9.41 4.87
N TYR A 250 -17.27 -8.42 3.99
CA TYR A 250 -16.13 -7.77 3.35
C TYR A 250 -16.12 -6.24 3.53
N PRO A 251 -15.94 -5.75 4.78
CA PRO A 251 -15.83 -4.32 5.07
C PRO A 251 -14.43 -3.82 4.74
N LEU A 252 -14.31 -3.08 3.63
CA LEU A 252 -13.06 -2.45 3.24
C LEU A 252 -12.90 -1.06 3.87
N CYS A 253 -11.67 -0.57 3.96
CA CYS A 253 -11.40 0.80 4.38
C CYS A 253 -11.87 1.82 3.33
N GLU A 254 -12.09 3.07 3.75
CA GLU A 254 -12.63 4.14 2.89
C GLU A 254 -11.74 4.46 1.69
N ASP A 255 -10.42 4.43 1.92
CA ASP A 255 -9.38 4.74 0.94
C ASP A 255 -8.94 3.53 0.12
N THR A 256 -9.61 2.38 0.26
CA THR A 256 -9.19 1.12 -0.37
C THR A 256 -8.90 1.24 -1.86
N TYR A 257 -7.84 0.56 -2.30
CA TYR A 257 -7.48 0.41 -3.71
C TYR A 257 -8.34 -0.62 -4.46
N ALA A 258 -9.37 -1.18 -3.83
CA ALA A 258 -10.21 -2.22 -4.41
C ALA A 258 -10.91 -1.76 -5.70
N THR A 259 -10.87 -2.61 -6.72
CA THR A 259 -11.50 -2.33 -8.01
C THR A 259 -12.59 -3.35 -8.31
N SER A 260 -12.24 -4.43 -8.98
CA SER A 260 -13.10 -5.52 -9.43
C SER A 260 -12.76 -6.79 -8.64
N GLU A 261 -12.90 -6.71 -7.32
CA GLU A 261 -12.38 -7.72 -6.37
C GLU A 261 -12.79 -9.15 -6.74
N LYS A 262 -11.78 -10.01 -6.97
CA LYS A 262 -12.00 -11.39 -7.40
C LYS A 262 -12.69 -12.23 -6.35
N SER A 263 -12.27 -12.11 -5.09
CA SER A 263 -12.89 -12.86 -3.99
C SER A 263 -14.37 -12.52 -3.82
N LEU A 264 -14.75 -11.26 -4.07
CA LEU A 264 -16.16 -10.87 -4.11
C LEU A 264 -16.88 -11.50 -5.31
N GLN A 265 -16.29 -11.47 -6.51
CA GLN A 265 -16.86 -12.14 -7.68
C GLN A 265 -17.03 -13.65 -7.45
N GLU A 266 -16.02 -14.30 -6.87
CA GLU A 266 -15.98 -15.73 -6.53
C GLU A 266 -17.06 -16.09 -5.49
N ALA A 267 -17.19 -15.31 -4.41
CA ALA A 267 -18.25 -15.50 -3.42
C ALA A 267 -19.65 -15.35 -4.02
N MET A 268 -19.87 -14.29 -4.82
CA MET A 268 -21.14 -14.10 -5.51
C MET A 268 -21.42 -15.24 -6.50
N TRP A 269 -20.41 -15.71 -7.25
CA TRP A 269 -20.54 -16.76 -8.26
C TRP A 269 -21.04 -18.11 -7.71
N VAL A 270 -20.70 -18.41 -6.45
CA VAL A 270 -21.17 -19.61 -5.75
C VAL A 270 -22.42 -19.36 -4.90
N GLY A 271 -22.95 -18.14 -4.91
CA GLY A 271 -24.19 -17.78 -4.23
C GLY A 271 -24.04 -17.46 -2.74
N VAL A 272 -22.84 -17.11 -2.27
CA VAL A 272 -22.63 -16.59 -0.91
C VAL A 272 -22.95 -15.08 -0.92
N PRO A 273 -23.97 -14.62 -0.17
CA PRO A 273 -24.38 -13.23 -0.19
C PRO A 273 -23.31 -12.31 0.46
N PRO A 274 -22.93 -11.21 -0.19
CA PRO A 274 -21.96 -10.27 0.35
C PRO A 274 -22.59 -9.20 1.26
N VAL A 275 -21.87 -8.82 2.32
CA VAL A 275 -22.11 -7.63 3.15
C VAL A 275 -20.88 -6.74 3.08
N VAL A 276 -21.01 -5.55 2.50
CA VAL A 276 -19.88 -4.72 2.04
C VAL A 276 -20.01 -3.26 2.40
N PHE A 277 -18.89 -2.56 2.52
CA PHE A 277 -18.86 -1.08 2.57
C PHE A 277 -18.79 -0.50 1.14
N PRO A 278 -19.37 0.69 0.87
CA PRO A 278 -19.49 1.27 -0.47
C PRO A 278 -18.21 1.98 -0.95
N PHE A 279 -17.03 1.41 -0.71
CA PHE A 279 -15.75 2.03 -1.04
C PHE A 279 -15.05 1.40 -2.24
N GLY A 280 -14.18 2.16 -2.89
CA GLY A 280 -13.53 1.77 -4.13
C GLY A 280 -14.53 1.34 -5.21
N GLY A 281 -14.21 0.27 -5.94
CA GLY A 281 -15.07 -0.31 -6.95
C GLY A 281 -16.25 -1.12 -6.41
N ILE A 282 -16.26 -1.47 -5.13
CA ILE A 282 -17.27 -2.35 -4.51
C ILE A 282 -18.69 -1.80 -4.67
N LYS A 283 -18.85 -0.47 -4.60
CA LYS A 283 -20.14 0.23 -4.77
C LYS A 283 -20.84 -0.02 -6.12
N ARG A 284 -20.13 -0.54 -7.12
CA ARG A 284 -20.69 -0.92 -8.44
C ARG A 284 -20.78 -2.43 -8.66
N LEU A 285 -20.27 -3.25 -7.73
CA LEU A 285 -20.30 -4.71 -7.83
C LEU A 285 -21.48 -5.33 -7.09
N VAL A 286 -21.97 -4.67 -6.03
CA VAL A 286 -23.10 -5.14 -5.21
C VAL A 286 -24.27 -4.17 -5.32
N ILE A 287 -25.46 -4.70 -5.60
CA ILE A 287 -26.72 -3.95 -5.64
C ILE A 287 -27.45 -4.19 -4.32
N HIS A 288 -27.48 -3.15 -3.48
CA HIS A 288 -28.09 -3.21 -2.15
C HIS A 288 -29.51 -3.78 -2.18
N ASN A 289 -29.81 -4.71 -1.25
CA ASN A 289 -31.06 -5.49 -1.12
C ASN A 289 -31.42 -6.42 -2.29
N GLN A 290 -30.62 -6.44 -3.35
CA GLN A 290 -30.85 -7.31 -4.50
C GLN A 290 -29.81 -8.42 -4.58
N THR A 291 -28.53 -8.09 -4.59
CA THR A 291 -27.41 -9.04 -4.75
C THR A 291 -26.49 -9.10 -3.53
N GLY A 292 -26.87 -8.39 -2.46
CA GLY A 292 -26.14 -8.31 -1.20
C GLY A 292 -26.57 -7.09 -0.39
N LEU A 293 -25.89 -6.83 0.73
CA LEU A 293 -26.14 -5.68 1.59
C LEU A 293 -24.94 -4.72 1.56
N VAL A 294 -25.18 -3.52 1.04
CA VAL A 294 -24.24 -2.39 1.14
C VAL A 294 -24.54 -1.61 2.42
N VAL A 295 -23.53 -1.43 3.29
CA VAL A 295 -23.64 -0.82 4.62
C VAL A 295 -22.61 0.30 4.79
N ASN A 296 -22.92 1.33 5.57
CA ASN A 296 -22.11 2.56 5.62
C ASN A 296 -21.26 2.70 6.89
N ASN A 297 -21.49 1.86 7.90
CA ASN A 297 -20.79 1.94 9.18
C ASN A 297 -20.80 0.60 9.91
N GLU A 298 -20.01 0.53 10.98
CA GLU A 298 -19.85 -0.67 11.82
C GLU A 298 -21.18 -1.19 12.39
N THR A 299 -22.09 -0.30 12.77
CA THR A 299 -23.40 -0.68 13.34
C THR A 299 -24.28 -1.30 12.27
N GLU A 300 -24.33 -0.72 11.07
CA GLU A 300 -25.05 -1.29 9.93
C GLU A 300 -24.46 -2.63 9.50
N TYR A 301 -23.13 -2.77 9.48
CA TYR A 301 -22.48 -4.05 9.21
C TYR A 301 -22.91 -5.13 10.20
N LYS A 302 -22.80 -4.83 11.50
CA LYS A 302 -23.24 -5.73 12.57
C LYS A 302 -24.71 -6.13 12.38
N ASN A 303 -25.60 -5.16 12.19
CA ASN A 303 -27.03 -5.39 12.03
C ASN A 303 -27.35 -6.20 10.76
N ALA A 304 -26.61 -5.99 9.66
CA ALA A 304 -26.76 -6.74 8.42
C ALA A 304 -26.38 -8.22 8.60
N ILE A 305 -25.28 -8.51 9.29
CA ILE A 305 -24.87 -9.88 9.62
C ILE A 305 -25.93 -10.57 10.50
N GLU A 306 -26.42 -9.88 11.55
CA GLU A 306 -27.51 -10.40 12.41
C GLU A 306 -28.80 -10.63 11.63
N TYR A 307 -29.17 -9.70 10.74
CA TYR A 307 -30.35 -9.82 9.91
C TYR A 307 -30.31 -11.09 9.04
N LEU A 308 -29.19 -11.35 8.35
CA LEU A 308 -29.04 -12.54 7.51
C LEU A 308 -29.01 -13.86 8.28
N TYR A 309 -28.60 -13.82 9.56
CA TYR A 309 -28.69 -14.98 10.44
C TYR A 309 -30.15 -15.28 10.84
N PHE A 310 -30.91 -14.25 11.23
CA PHE A 310 -32.30 -14.43 11.66
C PHE A 310 -33.30 -14.63 10.50
N HIS A 311 -32.90 -14.33 9.26
CA HIS A 311 -33.74 -14.45 8.05
C HIS A 311 -33.04 -15.31 6.99
N PRO A 312 -32.95 -16.64 7.20
CA PRO A 312 -32.27 -17.54 6.26
C PRO A 312 -32.87 -17.51 4.85
N GLU A 313 -34.17 -17.28 4.72
CA GLU A 313 -34.84 -17.12 3.42
C GLU A 313 -34.33 -15.91 2.64
N GLU A 314 -34.11 -14.78 3.32
CA GLU A 314 -33.56 -13.57 2.70
C GLU A 314 -32.08 -13.75 2.36
N ARG A 315 -31.32 -14.43 3.22
CA ARG A 315 -29.93 -14.83 2.92
C ARG A 315 -29.86 -15.69 1.66
N MET A 316 -30.72 -16.70 1.53
CA MET A 316 -30.80 -17.55 0.33
C MET A 316 -31.30 -16.81 -0.91
N ARG A 317 -32.21 -15.83 -0.75
CA ARG A 317 -32.67 -14.97 -1.85
C ARG A 317 -31.52 -14.09 -2.37
N LEU A 318 -30.82 -13.39 -1.48
CA LEU A 318 -29.68 -12.55 -1.85
C LEU A 318 -28.54 -13.36 -2.46
N GLY A 319 -28.25 -14.56 -1.93
CA GLY A 319 -27.25 -15.46 -2.48
C GLY A 319 -27.56 -15.90 -3.91
N ARG A 320 -28.79 -16.35 -4.19
CA ARG A 320 -29.22 -16.71 -5.55
C ARG A 320 -29.12 -15.53 -6.52
N ASN A 321 -29.61 -14.36 -6.11
CA ASN A 321 -29.52 -13.16 -6.93
C ASN A 321 -28.07 -12.74 -7.19
N ALA A 322 -27.18 -12.86 -6.19
CA ALA A 322 -25.75 -12.59 -6.33
C ALA A 322 -25.10 -13.52 -7.36
N GLN A 323 -25.46 -14.80 -7.33
CA GLN A 323 -25.00 -15.80 -8.30
C GLN A 323 -25.47 -15.49 -9.71
N GLU A 324 -26.77 -15.23 -9.91
CA GLU A 324 -27.29 -14.85 -11.22
C GLU A 324 -26.60 -13.59 -11.76
N TYR A 325 -26.44 -12.57 -10.91
CA TYR A 325 -25.74 -11.35 -11.28
C TYR A 325 -24.28 -11.60 -11.67
N ALA A 326 -23.55 -12.39 -10.89
CA ALA A 326 -22.16 -12.73 -11.17
C ALA A 326 -21.99 -13.51 -12.47
N ARG A 327 -22.88 -14.48 -12.74
CA ARG A 327 -22.89 -15.26 -13.99
C ARG A 327 -23.12 -14.38 -15.22
N GLN A 328 -23.96 -13.36 -15.10
CA GLN A 328 -24.26 -12.42 -16.19
C GLN A 328 -23.16 -11.37 -16.41
N ASN A 329 -22.56 -10.86 -15.33
CA ASN A 329 -21.69 -9.67 -15.40
C ASN A 329 -20.19 -9.98 -15.34
N PHE A 330 -19.81 -11.11 -14.73
CA PHE A 330 -18.42 -11.48 -14.48
C PHE A 330 -17.95 -12.68 -15.30
N SER A 331 -18.74 -13.14 -16.29
CA SER A 331 -18.32 -14.22 -17.20
C SER A 331 -16.92 -13.95 -17.78
N PRO A 332 -15.97 -14.88 -17.59
CA PRO A 332 -14.62 -14.75 -18.13
C PRO A 332 -14.59 -14.73 -19.66
N GLU A 333 -15.45 -15.51 -20.31
CA GLU A 333 -15.59 -15.57 -21.76
C GLU A 333 -16.08 -14.23 -22.31
N SER A 334 -17.14 -13.67 -21.72
CA SER A 334 -17.67 -12.35 -22.12
C SER A 334 -16.62 -11.25 -21.96
N SER A 335 -15.90 -11.26 -20.84
CA SER A 335 -14.84 -10.27 -20.56
C SER A 335 -13.66 -10.42 -21.53
N THR A 336 -13.26 -11.65 -21.84
CA THR A 336 -12.16 -11.94 -22.76
C THR A 336 -12.54 -11.62 -24.20
N ASN A 337 -13.79 -11.88 -24.60
CA ASN A 337 -14.28 -11.50 -25.92
C ASN A 337 -14.21 -9.99 -26.14
N LYS A 338 -14.62 -9.18 -25.15
CA LYS A 338 -14.45 -7.71 -25.20
C LYS A 338 -13.00 -7.28 -25.37
N ILE A 339 -12.06 -7.95 -24.69
CA ILE A 339 -10.62 -7.67 -24.84
C ILE A 339 -10.15 -8.01 -26.26
N ASN A 340 -10.59 -9.14 -26.82
CA ASN A 340 -10.25 -9.55 -28.18
C ASN A 340 -10.80 -8.57 -29.23
N GLU A 341 -12.03 -8.08 -29.06
CA GLU A 341 -12.61 -7.03 -29.92
C GLU A 341 -11.79 -5.73 -29.88
N ILE A 342 -11.24 -5.37 -28.72
CA ILE A 342 -10.33 -4.20 -28.58
C ILE A 342 -9.02 -4.44 -29.34
N TYR A 343 -8.45 -5.65 -29.26
CA TYR A 343 -7.26 -5.99 -30.05
C TYR A 343 -7.53 -5.92 -31.56
N ASP A 344 -8.65 -6.48 -32.02
CA ASP A 344 -9.06 -6.45 -33.43
C ASP A 344 -9.30 -5.02 -33.92
N TYR A 345 -9.86 -4.15 -33.07
CA TYR A 345 -9.99 -2.72 -33.34
C TYR A 345 -8.62 -2.06 -33.51
N LEU A 346 -7.69 -2.30 -32.58
CA LEU A 346 -6.36 -1.67 -32.60
C LEU A 346 -5.50 -2.15 -33.77
N LEU A 347 -5.61 -3.41 -34.18
CA LEU A 347 -4.88 -3.96 -35.34
C LEU A 347 -5.11 -3.14 -36.62
N LYS A 348 -6.28 -2.50 -36.74
CA LYS A 348 -6.64 -1.64 -37.90
C LYS A 348 -5.97 -0.27 -37.87
N GLN A 349 -5.36 0.11 -36.73
CA GLN A 349 -4.64 1.37 -36.56
C GLN A 349 -3.14 1.17 -36.84
N PRO A 350 -2.40 2.22 -37.28
CA PRO A 350 -0.95 2.16 -37.34
C PRO A 350 -0.33 2.11 -35.93
N LYS A 351 0.86 1.52 -35.79
CA LYS A 351 1.67 1.69 -34.57
C LYS A 351 2.03 3.17 -34.41
N ARG A 352 2.09 3.65 -33.17
CA ARG A 352 2.38 5.06 -32.85
C ARG A 352 3.62 5.19 -31.98
N LYS A 353 4.51 6.13 -32.32
CA LYS A 353 5.59 6.58 -31.43
C LYS A 353 5.02 7.43 -30.29
N ARG A 354 5.52 7.20 -29.08
CA ARG A 354 5.08 7.93 -27.88
C ARG A 354 6.20 8.75 -27.30
N GLN A 355 5.85 9.90 -26.77
CA GLN A 355 6.76 10.76 -26.03
C GLN A 355 6.02 11.26 -24.79
N TRP A 356 6.58 10.95 -23.63
CA TRP A 356 6.30 11.63 -22.38
C TRP A 356 7.36 12.72 -22.19
N ASP A 357 7.04 13.83 -21.53
CA ASP A 357 8.04 14.86 -21.23
C ASP A 357 9.25 14.24 -20.50
N ARG A 358 10.44 14.39 -21.10
CA ARG A 358 11.70 13.79 -20.64
C ARG A 358 12.57 14.75 -19.84
N ASN A 359 12.03 15.89 -19.42
CA ASN A 359 12.69 16.75 -18.46
C ASN A 359 13.17 15.92 -17.26
N LYS A 360 14.41 16.17 -16.82
CA LYS A 360 15.02 15.44 -15.71
C LYS A 360 14.33 15.87 -14.41
N LEU A 361 13.39 15.05 -13.96
CA LEU A 361 12.66 15.23 -12.71
C LEU A 361 13.30 14.42 -11.59
N SER A 362 13.21 14.93 -10.37
CA SER A 362 13.51 14.21 -9.13
C SER A 362 12.45 13.14 -8.83
N GLY A 363 12.75 12.21 -7.91
CA GLY A 363 11.79 11.20 -7.49
C GLY A 363 10.54 11.81 -6.86
N ALA A 364 10.70 12.89 -6.09
CA ALA A 364 9.60 13.65 -5.51
C ALA A 364 8.72 14.34 -6.55
N GLU A 365 9.31 14.90 -7.60
CA GLU A 365 8.56 15.49 -8.72
C GLU A 365 7.81 14.43 -9.54
N LEU A 366 8.41 13.25 -9.73
CA LEU A 366 7.74 12.11 -10.36
C LEU A 366 6.59 11.58 -9.51
N PHE A 367 6.75 11.56 -8.18
CA PHE A 367 5.66 11.24 -7.26
C PHE A 367 4.52 12.26 -7.38
N ILE A 368 4.82 13.56 -7.34
CA ILE A 368 3.83 14.63 -7.57
C ILE A 368 3.10 14.44 -8.92
N GLN A 369 3.84 14.19 -10.00
CA GLN A 369 3.24 13.95 -11.32
C GLN A 369 2.30 12.74 -11.30
N SER A 370 2.67 11.67 -10.60
CA SER A 370 1.85 10.46 -10.48
C SER A 370 0.53 10.70 -9.73
N LEU A 371 0.49 11.70 -8.85
CA LEU A 371 -0.69 12.04 -8.06
C LEU A 371 -1.65 13.03 -8.75
N GLY A 372 -1.25 13.61 -9.88
CA GLY A 372 -2.07 14.57 -10.63
C GLY A 372 -2.58 15.72 -9.74
N GLU A 373 -3.87 16.02 -9.82
CA GLU A 373 -4.51 17.11 -9.07
C GLU A 373 -4.52 16.89 -7.55
N THR A 374 -4.31 15.66 -7.07
CA THR A 374 -4.26 15.37 -5.63
C THR A 374 -2.90 15.67 -4.99
N ALA A 375 -1.95 16.16 -5.77
CA ALA A 375 -0.57 16.40 -5.35
C ALA A 375 -0.33 17.76 -4.67
N GLU A 376 -1.37 18.54 -4.38
CA GLU A 376 -1.26 19.94 -3.94
C GLU A 376 -0.32 20.11 -2.75
N ASN A 377 -0.54 19.36 -1.66
CA ASN A 377 0.29 19.46 -0.45
C ASN A 377 1.77 19.13 -0.72
N PHE A 378 2.04 18.11 -1.54
CA PHE A 378 3.40 17.74 -1.92
C PHE A 378 4.05 18.83 -2.77
N SER A 379 3.29 19.42 -3.69
CA SER A 379 3.75 20.53 -4.53
C SER A 379 4.08 21.77 -3.71
N VAL A 380 3.22 22.13 -2.75
CA VAL A 380 3.43 23.24 -1.81
C VAL A 380 4.68 23.01 -0.98
N SER A 381 4.87 21.80 -0.43
CA SER A 381 6.05 21.44 0.38
C SER A 381 7.39 21.63 -0.34
N ILE A 382 7.43 21.49 -1.68
CA ILE A 382 8.62 21.76 -2.49
C ILE A 382 8.75 23.23 -2.91
N LYS A 383 7.65 23.85 -3.36
CA LYS A 383 7.71 25.07 -4.18
C LYS A 383 7.33 26.35 -3.44
N SER A 384 6.57 26.29 -2.34
CA SER A 384 6.09 27.50 -1.68
C SER A 384 7.22 28.18 -0.88
N GLU A 385 7.24 29.51 -0.93
CA GLU A 385 8.10 30.35 -0.09
C GLU A 385 7.37 30.81 1.19
N ASN A 386 6.05 30.61 1.27
CA ASN A 386 5.24 30.97 2.42
C ASN A 386 5.32 29.90 3.51
N ILE A 387 5.96 30.24 4.63
CA ILE A 387 6.16 29.33 5.77
C ILE A 387 4.84 28.76 6.29
N SER A 388 3.76 29.56 6.34
CA SER A 388 2.48 29.09 6.85
C SER A 388 1.86 28.03 5.94
N GLU A 389 1.93 28.22 4.62
CA GLU A 389 1.44 27.24 3.65
C GLU A 389 2.25 25.94 3.71
N LEU A 390 3.58 26.06 3.79
CA LEU A 390 4.48 24.92 3.93
C LEU A 390 4.15 24.06 5.15
N LEU A 391 3.99 24.68 6.32
CA LEU A 391 3.69 23.96 7.55
C LEU A 391 2.30 23.30 7.51
N VAL A 392 1.31 23.96 6.90
CA VAL A 392 -0.03 23.37 6.70
C VAL A 392 0.05 22.16 5.77
N ALA A 393 0.73 22.29 4.63
CA ALA A 393 0.88 21.21 3.67
C ALA A 393 1.65 20.02 4.25
N GLU A 394 2.78 20.26 4.93
CA GLU A 394 3.58 19.23 5.58
C GLU A 394 2.81 18.55 6.73
N ASN A 395 1.96 19.29 7.46
CA ASN A 395 1.03 18.70 8.42
C ASN A 395 0.00 17.79 7.72
N GLN A 396 -0.58 18.19 6.58
CA GLN A 396 -1.49 17.31 5.82
C GLN A 396 -0.78 16.05 5.31
N ILE A 397 0.44 16.17 4.80
CA ILE A 397 1.27 15.02 4.38
C ILE A 397 1.47 14.05 5.55
N SER A 398 1.73 14.54 6.76
CA SER A 398 1.90 13.68 7.94
C SER A 398 0.65 12.85 8.29
N HIS A 399 -0.54 13.27 7.85
CA HIS A 399 -1.82 12.58 8.04
C HIS A 399 -2.23 11.75 6.80
N SER A 400 -1.29 11.50 5.88
CA SER A 400 -1.54 10.66 4.70
C SER A 400 -2.13 9.31 5.10
N SER A 401 -3.09 8.83 4.29
CA SER A 401 -3.81 7.59 4.57
C SER A 401 -2.88 6.37 4.47
N PRO A 402 -3.24 5.21 5.07
CA PRO A 402 -2.46 3.98 4.93
C PRO A 402 -2.20 3.59 3.48
N VAL A 403 -3.16 3.81 2.58
CA VAL A 403 -3.02 3.52 1.14
C VAL A 403 -1.99 4.44 0.48
N LEU A 404 -2.02 5.75 0.77
CA LEU A 404 -1.00 6.69 0.27
C LEU A 404 0.39 6.46 0.87
N CYS A 405 0.44 5.87 2.06
CA CYS A 405 1.69 5.48 2.70
C CYS A 405 2.15 4.06 2.30
N ASN A 406 1.45 3.35 1.41
CA ASN A 406 1.80 1.96 1.14
C ASN A 406 3.23 1.84 0.57
N ARG A 407 3.96 0.84 1.06
CA ARG A 407 5.31 0.48 0.61
C ARG A 407 5.29 -0.20 -0.76
N TYR A 408 4.14 -0.70 -1.16
CA TYR A 408 3.87 -1.31 -2.45
C TYR A 408 2.73 -0.55 -3.14
N GLY A 409 2.63 -0.62 -4.47
CA GLY A 409 1.52 -0.01 -5.20
C GLY A 409 1.59 1.51 -5.38
N GLY A 410 2.72 2.15 -5.10
CA GLY A 410 2.97 3.55 -5.49
C GLY A 410 2.75 4.60 -4.42
N GLY A 411 2.64 4.21 -3.15
CA GLY A 411 2.63 5.17 -2.05
C GLY A 411 3.98 5.87 -1.83
N ILE A 412 4.00 6.80 -0.88
CA ILE A 412 5.18 7.62 -0.53
C ILE A 412 6.38 6.72 -0.19
N PHE A 413 6.18 5.67 0.60
CA PHE A 413 7.27 4.75 0.96
C PHE A 413 7.77 3.94 -0.22
N HIS A 414 6.91 3.60 -1.18
CA HIS A 414 7.31 2.91 -2.40
C HIS A 414 8.21 3.79 -3.28
N TYR A 415 7.80 5.03 -3.53
CA TYR A 415 8.64 6.01 -4.25
C TYR A 415 9.93 6.31 -3.50
N ARG A 416 9.88 6.43 -2.17
CA ARG A 416 11.08 6.63 -1.34
C ARG A 416 12.06 5.48 -1.49
N ASP A 417 11.58 4.23 -1.45
CA ASP A 417 12.44 3.05 -1.59
C ASP A 417 13.08 3.00 -2.99
N TYR A 418 12.29 3.30 -4.03
CA TYR A 418 12.76 3.31 -5.42
C TYR A 418 13.75 4.44 -5.69
N TYR A 419 13.40 5.69 -5.34
CA TYR A 419 14.26 6.88 -5.46
C TYR A 419 14.95 7.19 -4.14
N SER A 420 15.73 6.22 -3.64
CA SER A 420 16.36 6.25 -2.30
C SER A 420 17.25 7.47 -2.00
N LYS A 421 17.67 8.21 -3.03
CA LYS A 421 18.53 9.40 -2.97
C LYS A 421 17.77 10.74 -3.05
N ASP A 422 16.45 10.72 -2.98
CA ASP A 422 15.63 11.94 -3.02
C ASP A 422 15.35 12.48 -1.60
N GLY A 423 15.78 13.70 -1.32
CA GLY A 423 15.62 14.31 0.01
C GLY A 423 14.18 14.65 0.41
N TYR A 424 13.31 14.99 -0.54
CA TYR A 424 11.91 15.34 -0.23
C TYR A 424 11.07 14.09 0.04
N LEU A 425 11.30 12.99 -0.67
CA LEU A 425 10.68 11.71 -0.34
C LEU A 425 11.04 11.23 1.07
N ARG A 426 12.28 11.50 1.51
CA ARG A 426 12.73 11.25 2.89
C ARG A 426 12.03 12.16 3.89
N LEU A 427 11.92 13.46 3.61
CA LEU A 427 11.16 14.40 4.46
C LEU A 427 9.72 13.93 4.67
N TRP A 428 8.99 13.66 3.59
CA TRP A 428 7.58 13.26 3.67
C TRP A 428 7.40 11.92 4.38
N SER A 429 8.29 10.96 4.13
CA SER A 429 8.31 9.69 4.86
C SER A 429 8.54 9.90 6.36
N GLY A 430 9.49 10.78 6.73
CA GLY A 430 9.75 11.13 8.12
C GLY A 430 8.57 11.79 8.82
N LEU A 431 7.83 12.66 8.12
CA LEU A 431 6.60 13.30 8.65
C LEU A 431 5.52 12.26 8.99
N VAL A 432 5.28 11.32 8.07
CA VAL A 432 4.32 10.21 8.30
C VAL A 432 4.75 9.35 9.49
N LEU A 433 6.01 8.93 9.53
CA LEU A 433 6.53 8.10 10.64
C LEU A 433 6.47 8.83 11.97
N GLN A 434 6.80 10.13 12.00
CA GLN A 434 6.70 10.97 13.19
C GLN A 434 5.26 11.02 13.70
N LYS A 435 4.28 11.20 12.81
CA LYS A 435 2.86 11.24 13.19
C LYS A 435 2.36 9.90 13.73
N GLN A 436 2.89 8.79 13.22
CA GLN A 436 2.62 7.44 13.71
C GLN A 436 3.34 7.11 15.04
N GLY A 437 4.09 8.06 15.62
CA GLY A 437 4.85 7.87 16.86
C GLY A 437 6.15 7.08 16.69
N GLN A 438 6.54 6.79 15.43
CA GLN A 438 7.76 6.04 15.09
C GLN A 438 8.97 6.98 15.09
N HIS A 439 9.26 7.60 16.23
CA HIS A 439 10.21 8.71 16.33
C HIS A 439 11.65 8.33 15.97
N HIS A 440 12.14 7.14 16.31
CA HIS A 440 13.47 6.69 15.90
C HIS A 440 13.62 6.62 14.38
N GLN A 441 12.59 6.11 13.68
CA GLN A 441 12.59 5.99 12.22
C GLN A 441 12.40 7.35 11.57
N ALA A 442 11.59 8.22 12.16
CA ALA A 442 11.46 9.59 11.71
C ALA A 442 12.80 10.35 11.79
N ILE A 443 13.56 10.23 12.88
CA ILE A 443 14.92 10.81 13.00
C ILE A 443 15.78 10.33 11.82
N SER A 444 15.74 9.02 11.55
CA SER A 444 16.42 8.38 10.44
C SER A 444 16.13 9.04 9.09
N GLU A 445 14.85 9.20 8.75
CA GLU A 445 14.45 9.78 7.48
C GLU A 445 14.81 11.27 7.41
N PHE A 446 14.65 12.04 8.49
CA PHE A 446 15.01 13.46 8.51
C PHE A 446 16.53 13.66 8.37
N THR A 447 17.35 12.86 9.04
CA THR A 447 18.81 12.89 8.86
C THR A 447 19.20 12.54 7.42
N ALA A 448 18.57 11.52 6.83
CA ALA A 448 18.78 11.17 5.42
C ALA A 448 18.37 12.31 4.47
N ALA A 449 17.23 12.96 4.72
CA ALA A 449 16.73 14.10 3.93
C ALA A 449 17.76 15.24 3.88
N ILE A 450 18.31 15.63 5.04
CA ILE A 450 19.36 16.66 5.15
C ILE A 450 20.63 16.20 4.40
N ASN A 451 21.07 14.96 4.59
CA ASN A 451 22.25 14.45 3.90
C ASN A 451 22.12 14.42 2.36
N LEU A 452 20.89 14.29 1.86
CA LEU A 452 20.55 14.29 0.44
C LEU A 452 20.19 15.68 -0.10
N GLY A 453 20.42 16.75 0.66
CA GLY A 453 20.29 18.13 0.19
C GLY A 453 18.92 18.78 0.46
N CYS A 454 18.01 18.11 1.17
CA CYS A 454 16.79 18.75 1.69
C CYS A 454 17.12 19.51 2.99
N ASN A 455 17.93 20.56 2.85
CA ASN A 455 18.54 21.31 3.97
C ASN A 455 17.68 22.47 4.50
N ASN A 456 16.37 22.48 4.21
CA ASN A 456 15.52 23.53 4.76
C ASN A 456 15.44 23.39 6.29
N TRP A 457 15.36 24.52 7.00
CA TRP A 457 15.37 24.53 8.47
C TRP A 457 14.20 23.75 9.09
N ARG A 458 13.09 23.55 8.34
CA ARG A 458 11.91 22.80 8.83
C ARG A 458 12.25 21.33 9.06
N VAL A 459 13.10 20.72 8.22
CA VAL A 459 13.59 19.34 8.44
C VAL A 459 14.31 19.22 9.79
N GLY A 460 15.13 20.22 10.13
CA GLY A 460 15.78 20.30 11.43
C GLY A 460 14.77 20.43 12.58
N TYR A 461 13.74 21.25 12.41
CA TYR A 461 12.67 21.39 13.39
C TYR A 461 11.93 20.06 13.66
N TYR A 462 11.55 19.34 12.59
CA TYR A 462 10.90 18.03 12.73
C TYR A 462 11.82 16.99 13.35
N LEU A 463 13.10 16.97 12.99
CA LEU A 463 14.11 16.11 13.61
C LEU A 463 14.20 16.35 15.12
N ALA A 464 14.26 17.61 15.53
CA ALA A 464 14.36 17.97 16.94
C ALA A 464 13.13 17.55 17.75
N ILE A 465 11.92 17.66 17.18
CA ILE A 465 10.68 17.17 17.81
C ILE A 465 10.77 15.66 18.06
N SER A 466 11.20 14.88 17.07
CA SER A 466 11.34 13.43 17.27
C SER A 466 12.46 13.08 18.27
N ALA A 467 13.57 13.82 18.25
CA ALA A 467 14.65 13.67 19.23
C ALA A 467 14.17 13.94 20.67
N GLU A 468 13.35 14.98 20.89
CA GLU A 468 12.73 15.24 22.20
C GLU A 468 11.88 14.05 22.67
N LYS A 469 11.13 13.41 21.75
CA LYS A 469 10.22 12.31 22.07
C LYS A 469 10.92 11.02 22.47
N VAL A 470 12.15 10.82 22.01
CA VAL A 470 13.01 9.68 22.40
C VAL A 470 14.01 10.06 23.50
N ASN A 471 13.86 11.23 24.12
CA ASN A 471 14.73 11.78 25.17
C ASN A 471 16.19 12.03 24.75
N ASP A 472 16.46 12.19 23.44
CA ASP A 472 17.76 12.64 22.94
C ASP A 472 17.83 14.17 22.98
N PHE A 473 17.96 14.71 24.20
CA PHE A 473 17.93 16.15 24.45
C PHE A 473 19.17 16.88 23.89
N ASP A 474 20.30 16.19 23.77
CA ASP A 474 21.52 16.78 23.21
C ASP A 474 21.37 17.02 21.71
N LEU A 475 20.86 16.04 20.98
CA LEU A 475 20.53 16.20 19.57
C LEU A 475 19.47 17.28 19.36
N ALA A 476 18.39 17.21 20.12
CA ALA A 476 17.28 18.17 20.00
C ALA A 476 17.74 19.61 20.27
N GLU A 477 18.53 19.85 21.32
CA GLU A 477 19.09 21.17 21.61
C GLU A 477 19.99 21.65 20.47
N LYS A 478 20.94 20.81 20.01
CA LYS A 478 21.90 21.17 18.95
C LYS A 478 21.17 21.63 17.70
N VAL A 479 20.16 20.86 17.27
CA VAL A 479 19.41 21.13 16.04
C VAL A 479 18.53 22.37 16.20
N LEU A 480 17.84 22.53 17.33
CA LEU A 480 16.98 23.70 17.56
C LEU A 480 17.75 25.02 17.59
N ARG A 481 18.96 25.03 18.16
CA ARG A 481 19.83 26.23 18.11
C ARG A 481 20.09 26.68 16.66
N GLN A 482 20.28 25.72 15.75
CA GLN A 482 20.48 26.01 14.33
C GLN A 482 19.19 26.48 13.65
N VAL A 483 18.06 25.84 13.97
CA VAL A 483 16.75 26.25 13.46
C VAL A 483 16.43 27.69 13.88
N VAL A 484 16.63 28.05 15.15
CA VAL A 484 16.40 29.42 15.65
C VAL A 484 17.34 30.43 14.97
N GLN A 485 18.57 30.05 14.65
CA GLN A 485 19.49 30.91 13.91
C GLN A 485 19.01 31.17 12.47
N LYS A 486 18.46 30.14 11.80
CA LYS A 486 18.02 30.21 10.40
C LYS A 486 16.61 30.80 10.23
N ALA A 487 15.73 30.61 11.22
CA ALA A 487 14.37 31.11 11.23
C ALA A 487 14.05 31.80 12.57
N PRO A 488 14.63 32.99 12.86
CA PRO A 488 14.49 33.66 14.16
C PRO A 488 13.05 34.06 14.50
N SER A 489 12.23 34.30 13.47
CA SER A 489 10.81 34.65 13.62
C SER A 489 9.90 33.44 13.86
N PHE A 490 10.42 32.21 13.77
CA PHE A 490 9.66 31.00 14.02
C PHE A 490 9.66 30.65 15.51
N THR A 491 8.79 31.34 16.27
CA THR A 491 8.66 31.23 17.73
C THR A 491 8.55 29.78 18.26
N PRO A 492 7.85 28.82 17.62
CA PRO A 492 7.75 27.46 18.12
C PRO A 492 9.11 26.77 18.35
N ALA A 493 10.12 27.05 17.54
CA ALA A 493 11.46 26.47 17.75
C ALA A 493 12.11 27.01 19.03
N THR A 494 11.96 28.30 19.32
CA THR A 494 12.50 28.95 20.53
C THR A 494 11.83 28.41 21.79
N GLU A 495 10.51 28.21 21.77
CA GLU A 495 9.75 27.66 22.89
C GLU A 495 10.19 26.24 23.25
N ILE A 496 10.34 25.37 22.25
CA ILE A 496 10.80 23.99 22.47
C ILE A 496 12.25 23.99 22.97
N LEU A 497 13.12 24.86 22.43
CA LEU A 497 14.51 24.97 22.90
C LEU A 497 14.57 25.33 24.39
N GLN A 498 13.81 26.33 24.83
CA GLN A 498 13.75 26.71 26.25
C GLN A 498 13.25 25.56 27.14
N LYS A 499 12.22 24.84 26.68
CA LYS A 499 11.70 23.66 27.39
C LYS A 499 12.75 22.57 27.56
N ILE A 500 13.55 22.31 26.51
CA ILE A 500 14.62 21.31 26.53
C ILE A 500 15.74 21.73 27.47
N LEU A 501 16.19 22.99 27.41
CA LEU A 501 17.21 23.53 28.32
C LEU A 501 16.78 23.38 29.78
N GLY A 502 15.55 23.77 30.12
CA GLY A 502 15.02 23.60 31.48
C GLY A 502 14.83 22.15 31.91
N ARG A 503 14.66 21.19 30.97
CA ARG A 503 14.66 19.75 31.30
C ARG A 503 16.08 19.26 31.56
N LYS A 504 17.06 19.66 30.75
CA LYS A 504 18.47 19.32 30.95
C LYS A 504 19.00 19.86 32.28
N GLU A 505 18.67 21.10 32.63
CA GLU A 505 19.02 21.69 33.93
C GLU A 505 18.44 20.88 35.10
N ARG A 506 17.17 20.45 35.02
CA ARG A 506 16.55 19.61 36.07
C ARG A 506 17.18 18.21 36.17
N LEU A 507 17.55 17.61 35.05
CA LEU A 507 18.23 16.32 35.03
C LEU A 507 19.67 16.42 35.56
N GLN A 508 20.36 17.53 35.27
CA GLN A 508 21.69 17.82 35.84
C GLN A 508 21.60 18.05 37.35
N LEU A 509 20.63 18.84 37.81
CA LEU A 509 20.38 19.04 39.24
C LEU A 509 20.00 17.73 39.98
N SER A 510 19.27 16.80 39.34
CA SER A 510 18.97 15.51 39.96
C SER A 510 20.18 14.57 39.98
N THR A 511 21.02 14.56 38.94
CA THR A 511 22.26 13.77 38.92
C THR A 511 23.35 14.34 39.83
N ASP A 512 23.42 15.66 39.99
CA ASP A 512 24.30 16.30 40.98
C ASP A 512 23.74 16.17 42.41
N GLY A 513 22.43 16.10 42.58
CA GLY A 513 21.76 15.73 43.84
C GLY A 513 22.09 14.29 44.28
N ILE A 514 22.09 13.34 43.35
CA ILE A 514 22.48 11.95 43.60
C ILE A 514 23.99 11.86 43.87
N LYS A 515 24.84 12.55 43.08
CA LYS A 515 26.29 12.60 43.32
C LYS A 515 26.71 13.34 44.59
N SER A 516 25.88 14.27 45.09
CA SER A 516 26.10 14.94 46.37
C SER A 516 25.59 14.12 47.56
N GLN A 517 24.55 13.30 47.38
CA GLN A 517 24.18 12.26 48.36
C GLN A 517 25.21 11.13 48.43
N ASP A 518 25.72 10.65 47.29
CA ASP A 518 26.79 9.64 47.24
C ASP A 518 28.15 10.16 47.74
N LYS A 519 28.35 11.48 47.80
CA LYS A 519 29.52 12.11 48.44
C LYS A 519 29.31 12.43 49.92
N ALA A 520 28.11 12.28 50.46
CA ALA A 520 27.78 12.52 51.87
C ALA A 520 27.75 11.23 52.72
N GLU A 521 27.84 10.05 52.13
CA GLU A 521 27.94 8.79 52.87
C GLU A 521 29.18 8.01 52.48
N ASN A 522 30.24 8.16 53.27
CA ASN A 522 31.32 7.18 53.31
C ASN A 522 31.75 6.95 54.75
N PHE A 523 31.04 6.05 55.44
CA PHE A 523 31.60 5.29 56.55
C PHE A 523 30.99 3.88 56.56
N VAL A 524 31.76 2.94 55.99
CA VAL A 524 31.96 1.55 56.44
C VAL A 524 30.71 0.80 56.94
N GLU A 525 30.03 0.10 56.02
CA GLU A 525 29.61 -1.31 56.17
C GLU A 525 28.52 -1.64 55.14
N ARG A 526 28.92 -2.34 54.06
CA ARG A 526 28.14 -3.39 53.36
C ARG A 526 28.85 -3.77 52.04
N LYS A 527 30.09 -4.25 52.17
CA LYS A 527 30.60 -5.28 51.25
C LYS A 527 29.95 -6.59 51.70
N ASN A 528 28.80 -6.89 51.12
CA ASN A 528 28.21 -8.21 50.88
C ASN A 528 26.70 -8.01 50.66
N ASN A 529 26.21 -8.43 49.49
CA ASN A 529 24.83 -8.33 48.98
C ASN A 529 24.48 -7.09 48.12
N ILE A 530 25.15 -6.94 46.98
CA ILE A 530 24.48 -6.42 45.77
C ILE A 530 24.81 -7.38 44.62
N SER A 531 24.12 -8.51 44.60
CA SER A 531 23.80 -9.21 43.37
C SER A 531 22.31 -9.01 43.11
N LEU A 532 21.98 -8.57 41.90
CA LEU A 532 20.66 -8.56 41.25
C LEU A 532 19.70 -7.39 41.60
N ALA A 533 19.01 -6.96 40.53
CA ALA A 533 18.06 -5.84 40.36
C ALA A 533 18.69 -4.43 40.29
N SER A 534 18.50 -3.60 39.25
CA SER A 534 17.33 -3.41 38.40
C SER A 534 17.65 -3.42 36.89
N SER A 535 17.38 -4.54 36.23
CA SER A 535 16.98 -4.55 34.83
C SER A 535 15.48 -4.33 34.79
N GLU A 536 15.01 -3.17 34.33
CA GLU A 536 13.63 -3.13 33.81
C GLU A 536 13.54 -4.18 32.70
N PRO A 537 12.53 -5.07 32.73
CA PRO A 537 12.42 -6.07 31.69
C PRO A 537 12.13 -5.33 30.39
N ILE A 538 13.11 -5.39 29.49
CA ILE A 538 12.93 -5.17 28.06
C ILE A 538 11.58 -5.79 27.69
N ASN A 539 10.62 -4.97 27.27
CA ASN A 539 9.28 -5.43 26.90
C ASN A 539 9.40 -6.28 25.63
N THR A 540 9.68 -7.57 25.84
CA THR A 540 9.93 -8.55 24.79
C THR A 540 8.71 -8.69 23.89
N ALA A 541 7.48 -8.49 24.39
CA ALA A 541 6.28 -8.49 23.57
C ALA A 541 6.26 -7.33 22.56
N GLN A 542 6.67 -6.13 22.97
CA GLN A 542 6.73 -4.94 22.10
C GLN A 542 7.89 -5.02 21.09
N LEU A 543 9.02 -5.60 21.48
CA LEU A 543 10.14 -5.86 20.57
C LEU A 543 9.86 -6.99 19.59
N SER A 544 9.12 -8.03 20.01
CA SER A 544 8.62 -9.08 19.13
C SER A 544 7.61 -8.51 18.13
N PHE A 545 6.73 -7.61 18.59
CA PHE A 545 5.76 -6.90 17.75
C PHE A 545 6.45 -6.05 16.69
N GLN A 546 7.49 -5.30 17.05
CA GLN A 546 8.27 -4.51 16.09
C GLN A 546 9.04 -5.41 15.12
N ARG A 547 9.70 -6.48 15.58
CA ARG A 547 10.41 -7.45 14.70
C ARG A 547 9.47 -8.12 13.69
N GLN A 548 8.29 -8.54 14.13
CA GLN A 548 7.27 -9.16 13.27
C GLN A 548 6.64 -8.18 12.28
N PHE A 549 6.34 -6.95 12.70
CA PHE A 549 5.77 -5.92 11.81
C PHE A 549 6.73 -5.57 10.67
N TRP A 550 8.04 -5.58 10.95
CA TRP A 550 9.07 -5.26 9.97
C TRP A 550 9.62 -6.48 9.21
N ASN A 551 9.23 -7.72 9.57
CA ASN A 551 9.82 -8.96 9.07
C ASN A 551 11.37 -8.95 9.16
N VAL A 552 11.90 -8.67 10.35
CA VAL A 552 13.35 -8.67 10.64
C VAL A 552 13.63 -9.35 11.98
N ASN A 553 14.83 -9.89 12.14
CA ASN A 553 15.24 -10.65 13.33
C ASN A 553 15.66 -9.75 14.50
N SER A 554 15.97 -8.48 14.24
CA SER A 554 16.32 -7.50 15.28
C SER A 554 15.84 -6.07 14.96
N LEU A 555 15.72 -5.24 15.99
CA LEU A 555 15.43 -3.80 15.82
C LEU A 555 16.56 -3.09 15.06
N GLU A 556 17.77 -3.63 15.17
CA GLU A 556 18.99 -3.15 14.55
C GLU A 556 18.99 -3.39 13.04
N GLU A 557 18.47 -4.54 12.60
CA GLU A 557 18.19 -4.85 11.21
C GLU A 557 17.13 -3.89 10.62
N ALA A 558 16.09 -3.56 11.39
CA ALA A 558 15.12 -2.53 10.99
C ALA A 558 15.74 -1.12 10.87
N MET A 559 16.63 -0.75 11.79
CA MET A 559 17.24 0.59 11.84
C MET A 559 18.37 0.79 10.83
N PHE A 560 19.18 -0.23 10.55
CA PHE A 560 20.41 -0.06 9.79
C PHE A 560 20.36 -0.65 8.39
N GLU A 561 19.79 -1.85 8.18
CA GLU A 561 19.82 -2.49 6.85
C GLU A 561 18.83 -1.86 5.85
N ARG A 562 17.75 -1.23 6.34
CA ARG A 562 16.73 -0.62 5.47
C ARG A 562 16.82 0.88 5.33
N VAL A 563 17.49 1.55 6.28
CA VAL A 563 17.70 3.01 6.21
C VAL A 563 18.99 3.31 5.45
N PHE A 564 20.06 2.57 5.72
CA PHE A 564 21.33 2.74 5.02
C PHE A 564 21.47 1.67 3.96
N THR A 565 21.46 2.08 2.70
CA THR A 565 21.67 1.20 1.55
C THR A 565 23.14 1.09 1.13
N ASP A 566 24.08 1.45 2.02
CA ASP A 566 25.52 1.39 1.74
C ASP A 566 26.09 0.03 2.15
N GLU A 567 26.64 -0.72 1.18
CA GLU A 567 27.28 -2.03 1.41
C GLU A 567 28.39 -1.98 2.46
N LYS A 568 29.07 -0.83 2.63
CA LYS A 568 30.09 -0.65 3.66
C LYS A 568 29.50 -0.62 5.06
N ILE A 569 28.28 -0.11 5.23
CA ILE A 569 27.58 -0.06 6.52
C ILE A 569 27.06 -1.45 6.90
N ASN A 570 26.62 -2.25 5.93
CA ASN A 570 26.15 -3.61 6.19
C ASN A 570 27.23 -4.51 6.81
N GLY A 571 28.50 -4.29 6.46
CA GLY A 571 29.65 -5.01 7.04
C GLY A 571 30.15 -4.52 8.40
N MET A 572 29.61 -3.43 8.95
CA MET A 572 30.06 -2.85 10.23
C MET A 572 29.46 -3.59 11.44
N SER A 573 30.20 -3.63 12.55
CA SER A 573 29.69 -4.08 13.84
C SER A 573 28.61 -3.14 14.40
N PRO A 574 27.74 -3.60 15.32
CA PRO A 574 26.75 -2.78 16.03
C PRO A 574 27.29 -1.44 16.59
N SER A 575 28.45 -1.48 17.23
CA SER A 575 29.11 -0.28 17.79
C SER A 575 29.58 0.69 16.71
N GLU A 576 30.10 0.17 15.59
CA GLU A 576 30.54 0.99 14.46
C GLU A 576 29.35 1.61 13.71
N LYS A 577 28.24 0.87 13.56
CA LYS A 577 26.98 1.38 13.00
C LYS A 577 26.43 2.53 13.83
N ASN A 578 26.43 2.39 15.16
CA ASN A 578 26.02 3.46 16.08
C ASN A 578 26.93 4.69 16.00
N LEU A 579 28.25 4.49 15.93
CA LEU A 579 29.20 5.59 15.82
C LEU A 579 29.09 6.31 14.46
N ALA A 580 28.94 5.55 13.38
CA ALA A 580 28.72 6.08 12.03
C ALA A 580 27.41 6.88 11.95
N TRP A 581 26.36 6.40 12.59
CA TRP A 581 25.09 7.11 12.75
C TRP A 581 25.26 8.45 13.49
N GLN A 582 25.92 8.43 14.66
CA GLN A 582 26.19 9.64 15.43
C GLN A 582 27.01 10.65 14.63
N ASN A 583 28.06 10.19 13.93
CA ASN A 583 28.88 11.05 13.07
C ASN A 583 28.11 11.60 11.88
N SER A 584 27.23 10.79 11.28
CA SER A 584 26.34 11.23 10.20
C SER A 584 25.44 12.37 10.67
N ILE A 585 24.81 12.22 11.84
CA ILE A 585 23.97 13.25 12.47
C ILE A 585 24.76 14.54 12.74
N LEU A 586 26.00 14.43 13.23
CA LEU A 586 26.87 15.58 13.48
C LEU A 586 27.20 16.34 12.19
N SER A 587 27.48 15.64 11.09
CA SER A 587 27.72 16.25 9.78
C SER A 587 26.44 16.85 9.17
N SER A 588 25.30 16.16 9.31
CA SER A 588 24.00 16.67 8.80
C SER A 588 23.62 17.99 9.46
N THR A 589 23.82 18.10 10.78
CA THR A 589 23.54 19.35 11.51
C THR A 589 24.37 20.53 10.99
N GLU A 590 25.60 20.33 10.54
CA GLU A 590 26.39 21.42 9.94
C GLU A 590 25.87 21.86 8.57
N LYS A 591 25.30 20.94 7.78
CA LYS A 591 24.73 21.24 6.45
C LYS A 591 23.48 22.13 6.51
N ILE A 592 22.68 22.04 7.58
CA ILE A 592 21.54 22.95 7.81
C ILE A 592 22.01 24.42 7.88
N ILE A 593 23.23 24.68 8.34
CA ILE A 593 23.80 26.04 8.42
C ILE A 593 24.23 26.56 7.04
N GLN A 594 24.61 25.67 6.13
CA GLN A 594 25.19 26.02 4.83
C GLN A 594 24.15 26.18 3.71
N GLY A 595 23.02 25.48 3.80
CA GLY A 595 21.83 25.70 2.96
C GLY A 595 20.93 26.81 3.47
#